data_AF-A0A317ZXS3-F1
#
_entry.id   AF-A0A317ZXS3-F1
#
_cell.length_a   1.000
_cell.length_b   1.000
_cell.length_c   1.000
_cell.angle_alpha   90.00
_cell.angle_beta   90.00
_cell.angle_gamma   90.00
#
_symmetry.space_group_name_H-M   'P 1'
#
loop_
_entity.id
_entity.type
_entity.pdbx_description
1 polymer ?
#
loop_
_entity_poly.entity_id
_entity_poly.type
_entity_poly.pdbx_seq_one_letter_code
_entity_poly.pdbx_strand_id
1 'polypeptide(L)'
;MNRTDRLYAIVEELRAIAPRPRSAAWLAGRFEVSTRTVERDISALQQTGVPVWAEPGRTGGYCLDATMTLPPVNFSPDEAVALAVALHGIAGTPFHEAGTTALRKLMVAMRESDAHGASELAGRVHFVGAAPEAPPIPALLTRAVTARRVLRLRYTDAAGNKTVRDVEPVGYVGSTAGWYLLGWCRLRAGIRVFKLDRIDSVTATAEATAGRSVRLEEIQVPEGDLLTLTLL
;
A
#
# COMPACT_ATOMS: atom_id res chain seq x y z
N MET A 1 -30.21 16.32 -0.60
CA MET A 1 -28.80 15.91 -0.70
C MET A 1 -28.72 14.43 -1.11
N ASN A 2 -27.95 14.09 -2.15
CA ASN A 2 -27.72 12.69 -2.54
C ASN A 2 -26.92 11.97 -1.44
N ARG A 3 -27.07 10.64 -1.33
CA ARG A 3 -26.37 9.83 -0.33
C ARG A 3 -24.86 9.93 -0.45
N THR A 4 -24.31 9.90 -1.67
CA THR A 4 -22.86 9.99 -1.90
C THR A 4 -22.31 11.33 -1.39
N ASP A 5 -22.95 12.44 -1.72
CA ASP A 5 -22.55 13.78 -1.25
C ASP A 5 -22.62 13.87 0.27
N ARG A 6 -23.66 13.27 0.88
CA ARG A 6 -23.81 13.23 2.33
C ARG A 6 -22.71 12.42 3.01
N LEU A 7 -22.35 11.26 2.46
CA LEU A 7 -21.27 10.42 2.99
C LEU A 7 -19.95 11.20 2.99
N TYR A 8 -19.62 11.88 1.89
CA TYR A 8 -18.44 12.74 1.80
C TYR A 8 -18.51 13.89 2.82
N ALA A 9 -19.63 14.59 2.92
CA ALA A 9 -19.81 15.70 3.85
C ALA A 9 -19.72 15.27 5.33
N ILE A 10 -20.21 14.09 5.69
CA ILE A 10 -20.05 13.52 7.04
C ILE A 10 -18.56 13.30 7.35
N VAL A 11 -17.81 12.72 6.42
CA VAL A 11 -16.36 12.49 6.61
C VAL A 11 -15.62 13.80 6.82
N GLU A 12 -15.89 14.82 6.00
CA GLU A 12 -15.22 16.12 6.11
C GLU A 12 -15.59 16.88 7.39
N GLU A 13 -16.85 16.80 7.85
CA GLU A 13 -17.24 17.35 9.15
C GLU A 13 -16.48 16.67 10.30
N LEU A 14 -16.43 15.33 10.30
CA LEU A 14 -15.72 14.57 11.34
C LEU A 14 -14.21 14.83 11.29
N ARG A 15 -13.62 14.98 10.09
CA ARG A 15 -12.21 15.32 9.88
C ARG A 15 -11.88 16.71 10.44
N ALA A 16 -12.72 17.71 10.16
CA ALA A 16 -12.47 19.10 10.55
C ALA A 16 -12.42 19.31 12.07
N ILE A 17 -13.12 18.48 12.84
CA ILE A 17 -13.17 18.60 14.31
C ILE A 17 -12.37 17.53 15.05
N ALA A 18 -11.77 16.58 14.33
CA ALA A 18 -11.01 15.48 14.92
C ALA A 18 -9.93 16.00 15.88
N PRO A 19 -9.69 15.33 17.02
CA PRO A 19 -10.28 14.05 17.45
C PRO A 19 -11.59 14.20 18.25
N ARG A 20 -12.29 15.34 18.16
CA ARG A 20 -13.54 15.53 18.90
C ARG A 20 -14.71 14.82 18.20
N PRO A 21 -15.67 14.24 18.94
CA PRO A 21 -16.82 13.56 18.34
C PRO A 21 -17.95 14.51 17.91
N ARG A 22 -18.75 14.09 16.92
CA ARG A 22 -20.11 14.59 16.67
C ARG A 22 -21.15 13.52 17.01
N SER A 23 -22.18 13.89 17.76
CA SER A 23 -23.28 12.97 18.04
C SER A 23 -24.11 12.69 16.78
N ALA A 24 -24.76 11.52 16.74
CA ALA A 24 -25.69 11.16 15.67
C ALA A 24 -26.80 12.21 15.50
N ALA A 25 -27.30 12.78 16.60
CA ALA A 25 -28.32 13.82 16.62
C ALA A 25 -27.81 15.14 16.01
N TRP A 26 -26.56 15.51 16.27
CA TRP A 26 -25.96 16.71 15.69
C TRP A 26 -25.81 16.55 14.17
N LEU A 27 -25.26 15.42 13.72
CA LEU A 27 -25.09 15.13 12.28
C LEU A 27 -26.45 15.07 11.57
N ALA A 28 -27.45 14.47 12.21
CA ALA A 28 -28.82 14.41 11.72
C ALA A 28 -29.41 15.81 11.51
N GLY A 29 -29.24 16.71 12.48
CA GLY A 29 -29.65 18.11 12.35
C GLY A 29 -28.88 18.85 11.26
N ARG A 30 -27.55 18.67 11.20
CA ARG A 30 -26.68 19.35 10.23
C ARG A 30 -26.95 18.98 8.78
N PHE A 31 -27.28 17.71 8.52
CA PHE A 31 -27.52 17.17 7.18
C PHE A 31 -29.01 16.96 6.87
N GLU A 32 -29.91 17.42 7.74
CA GLU A 32 -31.37 17.35 7.59
C GLU A 32 -31.88 15.94 7.30
N VAL A 33 -31.37 14.95 8.05
CA VAL A 33 -31.76 13.54 7.95
C VAL A 33 -32.08 12.95 9.33
N SER A 34 -32.66 11.76 9.37
CA SER A 34 -32.87 11.06 10.64
C SER A 34 -31.55 10.52 11.22
N THR A 35 -31.49 10.36 12.54
CA THR A 35 -30.38 9.68 13.23
C THR A 35 -30.12 8.28 12.69
N ARG A 36 -31.19 7.52 12.40
CA ARG A 36 -31.11 6.20 11.75
C ARG A 36 -30.42 6.25 10.39
N THR A 37 -30.62 7.33 9.62
CA THR A 37 -29.92 7.53 8.34
C THR A 37 -28.44 7.77 8.56
N VAL A 38 -28.09 8.61 9.53
CA VAL A 38 -26.69 8.86 9.91
C VAL A 38 -26.01 7.57 10.35
N GLU A 39 -26.62 6.79 11.23
CA GLU A 39 -26.08 5.50 11.70
C GLU A 39 -25.82 4.53 10.53
N ARG A 40 -26.76 4.45 9.57
CA ARG A 40 -26.60 3.62 8.38
C ARG A 40 -25.49 4.12 7.47
N ASP A 41 -25.33 5.44 7.35
CA ASP A 41 -24.29 6.06 6.54
C ASP A 41 -22.91 5.90 7.21
N ILE A 42 -22.80 6.04 8.52
CA ILE A 42 -21.57 5.73 9.30
C ILE A 42 -21.19 4.26 9.15
N SER A 43 -22.15 3.34 9.27
CA SER A 43 -21.88 1.91 9.06
C SER A 43 -21.38 1.63 7.64
N ALA A 44 -21.93 2.30 6.63
CA ALA A 44 -21.43 2.19 5.26
C ALA A 44 -19.99 2.72 5.12
N LEU A 45 -19.67 3.87 5.73
CA LEU A 45 -18.31 4.42 5.76
C LEU A 45 -17.30 3.46 6.42
N GLN A 46 -17.70 2.81 7.52
CA GLN A 46 -16.88 1.80 8.19
C GLN A 46 -16.63 0.58 7.31
N GLN A 47 -17.66 0.10 6.61
CA GLN A 47 -17.54 -1.03 5.67
C GLN A 47 -16.64 -0.71 4.47
N THR A 48 -16.54 0.56 4.07
CA THR A 48 -15.62 1.01 3.02
C THR A 48 -14.23 1.37 3.52
N GLY A 49 -13.95 1.17 4.82
CA GLY A 49 -12.63 1.37 5.41
C GLY A 49 -12.30 2.80 5.82
N VAL A 50 -13.29 3.69 5.89
CA VAL A 50 -13.10 5.02 6.48
C VAL A 50 -12.93 4.84 8.00
N PRO A 51 -11.89 5.42 8.63
CA PRO A 51 -11.55 5.19 10.03
C PRO A 51 -12.46 5.98 10.98
N VAL A 52 -13.78 5.77 10.87
CA VAL A 52 -14.79 6.34 11.76
C VAL A 52 -15.09 5.34 12.86
N TRP A 53 -15.03 5.77 14.11
CA TRP A 53 -15.39 4.97 15.28
C TRP A 53 -16.36 5.74 16.18
N ALA A 54 -17.05 5.03 17.06
CA ALA A 54 -18.04 5.59 17.97
C ALA A 54 -17.49 5.66 19.40
N GLU A 55 -17.48 6.85 19.98
CA GLU A 55 -17.18 7.09 21.38
C GLU A 55 -18.45 6.92 22.22
N PRO A 56 -18.50 5.94 23.15
CA PRO A 56 -19.67 5.75 24.01
C PRO A 56 -19.75 6.83 25.10
N GLY A 57 -20.96 7.10 25.59
CA GLY A 57 -21.19 8.00 26.72
C GLY A 57 -22.09 9.20 26.39
N ARG A 58 -22.49 9.95 27.42
CA ARG A 58 -23.47 11.06 27.31
C ARG A 58 -23.00 12.20 26.41
N THR A 59 -21.69 12.40 26.30
CA THR A 59 -21.03 13.38 25.43
C THR A 59 -20.33 12.74 24.24
N GLY A 60 -20.55 11.45 24.02
CA GLY A 60 -19.93 10.67 22.94
C GLY A 60 -20.56 10.93 21.57
N GLY A 61 -20.04 10.25 20.56
CA GLY A 61 -20.46 10.41 19.17
C GLY A 61 -19.48 9.75 18.21
N TYR A 62 -19.62 10.06 16.93
CA TYR A 62 -18.72 9.56 15.90
C TYR A 62 -17.49 10.46 15.80
N CYS A 63 -16.32 9.87 15.71
CA CYS A 63 -15.06 10.55 15.48
C CYS A 63 -14.34 9.90 14.29
N LEU A 64 -13.62 10.72 13.53
CA LEU A 64 -12.65 10.23 12.56
C LEU A 64 -11.28 10.17 13.24
N ASP A 65 -10.60 9.04 13.11
CA ASP A 65 -9.23 8.94 13.61
C ASP A 65 -8.30 9.78 12.72
N ALA A 66 -7.96 10.99 13.18
CA ALA A 66 -7.03 11.88 12.48
C ALA A 66 -5.64 11.25 12.29
N THR A 67 -5.26 10.27 13.12
CA THR A 67 -3.96 9.57 12.99
C THR A 67 -3.92 8.62 11.80
N MET A 68 -5.08 8.29 11.22
CA MET A 68 -5.22 7.43 10.03
C MET A 68 -5.28 8.22 8.72
N THR A 69 -5.15 9.55 8.78
CA THR A 69 -5.06 10.42 7.60
C THR A 69 -3.78 11.24 7.65
N LEU A 70 -3.14 11.46 6.50
CA LEU A 70 -2.03 12.41 6.45
C LEU A 70 -2.54 13.80 6.85
N PRO A 71 -1.83 14.54 7.72
CA PRO A 71 -2.11 15.96 7.93
C PRO A 71 -2.04 16.70 6.60
N PRO A 72 -2.61 17.92 6.48
CA PRO A 72 -2.48 18.72 5.28
C PRO A 72 -1.02 18.87 4.87
N VAL A 73 -0.65 18.24 3.76
CA VAL A 73 0.68 18.31 3.15
C VAL A 73 0.54 19.09 1.85
N ASN A 74 1.43 20.06 1.62
CA ASN A 74 1.53 20.75 0.35
C ASN A 74 2.74 20.17 -0.37
N PHE A 75 2.56 19.83 -1.66
CA PHE A 75 3.65 19.46 -2.55
C PHE A 75 3.81 20.54 -3.60
N SER A 76 5.05 20.92 -3.89
CA SER A 76 5.35 21.76 -5.05
C SER A 76 5.29 20.93 -6.35
N PRO A 77 5.14 21.59 -7.51
CA PRO A 77 5.30 20.94 -8.81
C PRO A 77 6.60 20.13 -8.93
N ASP A 78 7.72 20.70 -8.46
CA ASP A 78 9.04 20.06 -8.50
C ASP A 78 9.11 18.80 -7.62
N GLU A 79 8.52 18.82 -6.42
CA GLU A 79 8.47 17.65 -5.53
C GLU A 79 7.64 16.52 -6.13
N ALA A 80 6.49 16.85 -6.74
CA ALA A 80 5.64 15.88 -7.43
C ALA A 80 6.37 15.23 -8.60
N VAL A 81 7.10 16.03 -9.41
CA VAL A 81 7.92 15.52 -10.52
C VAL A 81 9.09 14.69 -10.03
N ALA A 82 9.77 15.10 -8.96
CA ALA A 82 10.86 14.32 -8.36
C ALA A 82 10.38 12.93 -7.91
N LEU A 83 9.20 12.86 -7.28
CA LEU A 83 8.57 11.59 -6.92
C LEU A 83 8.18 10.76 -8.15
N ALA A 84 7.62 11.38 -9.19
CA ALA A 84 7.29 10.68 -10.43
C ALA A 84 8.55 10.10 -11.12
N VAL A 85 9.66 10.85 -11.12
CA VAL A 85 10.95 10.38 -11.64
C VAL A 85 11.49 9.22 -10.82
N ALA A 86 11.47 9.30 -9.49
CA ALA A 86 11.87 8.19 -8.63
C ALA A 86 11.01 6.95 -8.87
N LEU A 87 9.71 7.13 -9.06
CA LEU A 87 8.76 6.03 -9.32
C LEU A 87 8.95 5.38 -10.69
N HIS A 88 9.42 6.12 -11.69
CA HIS A 88 9.77 5.56 -13.00
C HIS A 88 10.85 4.46 -12.86
N GLY A 89 11.83 4.68 -11.98
CA GLY A 89 12.92 3.74 -11.71
C GLY A 89 12.50 2.45 -10.98
N ILE A 90 11.27 2.38 -10.44
CA ILE A 90 10.79 1.20 -9.70
C ILE A 90 9.74 0.38 -10.47
N ALA A 91 9.62 0.56 -11.78
CA ALA A 91 8.83 -0.36 -12.60
C ALA A 91 9.40 -1.79 -12.49
N GLY A 92 8.50 -2.78 -12.42
CA GLY A 92 8.92 -4.18 -12.23
C GLY A 92 9.30 -4.58 -10.81
N THR A 93 9.17 -3.68 -9.83
CA THR A 93 9.38 -4.00 -8.42
C THR A 93 8.08 -4.41 -7.73
N PRO A 94 8.12 -5.13 -6.59
CA PRO A 94 6.93 -5.43 -5.80
C PRO A 94 6.14 -4.19 -5.34
N PHE A 95 6.75 -3.01 -5.42
CA PHE A 95 6.21 -1.74 -4.94
C PHE A 95 5.67 -0.85 -6.06
N HIS A 96 5.80 -1.24 -7.33
CA HIS A 96 5.38 -0.42 -8.47
C HIS A 96 3.91 0.04 -8.38
N GLU A 97 2.98 -0.89 -8.18
CA GLU A 97 1.54 -0.59 -8.09
C GLU A 97 1.19 0.32 -6.89
N ALA A 98 1.85 0.09 -5.75
CA ALA A 98 1.69 0.91 -4.56
C ALA A 98 2.20 2.33 -4.82
N GLY A 99 3.35 2.46 -5.49
CA GLY A 99 3.94 3.74 -5.90
C GLY A 99 3.04 4.51 -6.86
N THR A 100 2.52 3.85 -7.91
CA THR A 100 1.55 4.45 -8.85
C THR A 100 0.30 4.94 -8.13
N THR A 101 -0.22 4.16 -7.19
CA THR A 101 -1.37 4.55 -6.38
C THR A 101 -1.04 5.73 -5.47
N ALA A 102 0.15 5.77 -4.87
CA ALA A 102 0.61 6.87 -4.03
C ALA A 102 0.75 8.18 -4.82
N LEU A 103 1.33 8.13 -6.02
CA LEU A 103 1.45 9.31 -6.89
C LEU A 103 0.07 9.85 -7.29
N ARG A 104 -0.88 8.99 -7.63
CA ARG A 104 -2.27 9.43 -7.91
C ARG A 104 -2.90 10.13 -6.71
N LYS A 105 -2.74 9.57 -5.50
CA LYS A 105 -3.25 10.19 -4.27
C LYS A 105 -2.60 11.55 -4.02
N LEU A 106 -1.29 11.67 -4.27
CA LEU A 106 -0.57 12.93 -4.17
C LEU A 106 -1.13 13.97 -5.13
N MET A 107 -1.27 13.63 -6.42
CA MET A 107 -1.81 14.55 -7.44
C MET A 107 -3.23 15.04 -7.11
N VAL A 108 -4.06 14.18 -6.49
CA VAL A 108 -5.43 14.54 -6.04
C VAL A 108 -5.41 15.42 -4.79
N ALA A 109 -4.41 15.28 -3.92
CA ALA A 109 -4.29 16.06 -2.69
C ALA A 109 -3.68 17.46 -2.94
N MET A 110 -2.99 17.65 -4.07
CA MET A 110 -2.41 18.93 -4.46
C MET A 110 -3.49 19.97 -4.81
N ARG A 111 -3.13 21.26 -4.70
CA ARG A 111 -3.94 22.33 -5.27
C ARG A 111 -3.96 22.18 -6.79
N GLU A 112 -5.07 22.58 -7.41
CA GLU A 112 -5.25 22.45 -8.87
C GLU A 112 -4.12 23.14 -9.66
N SER A 113 -3.67 24.33 -9.22
CA SER A 113 -2.54 25.04 -9.81
C SER A 113 -1.24 24.25 -9.76
N ASP A 114 -0.97 23.59 -8.63
CA ASP A 114 0.27 22.86 -8.40
C ASP A 114 0.25 21.53 -9.17
N ALA A 115 -0.90 20.85 -9.21
CA ALA A 115 -1.09 19.66 -10.03
C ALA A 115 -0.96 19.94 -11.53
N HIS A 116 -1.46 21.10 -11.99
CA HIS A 116 -1.29 21.54 -13.38
C HIS A 116 0.19 21.84 -13.67
N GLY A 117 0.85 22.61 -12.82
CA GLY A 117 2.28 22.90 -12.95
C GLY A 117 3.15 21.64 -12.93
N ALA A 118 2.82 20.66 -12.09
CA ALA A 118 3.49 19.36 -12.07
C ALA A 118 3.31 18.60 -13.39
N SER A 119 2.11 18.64 -13.97
CA SER A 119 1.81 17.97 -15.25
C SER A 119 2.57 18.64 -16.40
N GLU A 120 2.61 19.97 -16.44
CA GLU A 120 3.41 20.72 -17.43
C GLU A 120 4.89 20.44 -17.31
N LEU A 121 5.43 20.42 -16.08
CA LEU A 121 6.84 20.14 -15.83
C LEU A 121 7.19 18.68 -16.17
N ALA A 122 6.35 17.72 -15.77
CA ALA A 122 6.52 16.31 -16.12
C ALA A 122 6.54 16.10 -17.64
N GLY A 123 5.74 16.84 -18.41
CA GLY A 123 5.74 16.80 -19.87
C GLY A 123 7.06 17.20 -20.53
N ARG A 124 7.97 17.84 -19.77
CA ARG A 124 9.33 18.24 -20.22
C ARG A 124 10.42 17.27 -19.75
N VAL A 125 10.06 16.23 -19.01
CA VAL A 125 10.99 15.20 -18.53
C VAL A 125 10.91 13.99 -19.47
N HIS A 126 12.06 13.58 -19.99
CA HIS A 126 12.15 12.47 -20.94
C HIS A 126 13.21 11.47 -20.48
N PHE A 127 12.90 10.19 -20.63
CA PHE A 127 13.82 9.09 -20.36
C PHE A 127 14.33 8.50 -21.67
N VAL A 128 15.62 8.14 -21.70
CA VAL A 128 16.23 7.44 -22.84
C VAL A 128 16.16 5.93 -22.58
N GLY A 129 15.55 5.18 -23.50
CA GLY A 129 15.41 3.73 -23.41
C GLY A 129 13.95 3.27 -23.47
N ALA A 130 13.74 1.95 -23.45
CA ALA A 130 12.40 1.39 -23.30
C ALA A 130 11.93 1.51 -21.85
N ALA A 131 10.62 1.72 -21.65
CA ALA A 131 10.02 1.55 -20.33
C ALA A 131 10.38 0.15 -19.80
N PRO A 132 10.61 -0.04 -18.49
CA PRO A 132 10.99 -1.35 -17.98
C PRO A 132 9.92 -2.39 -18.31
N GLU A 133 10.17 -3.25 -19.30
CA GLU A 133 9.33 -4.40 -19.67
C GLU A 133 9.49 -5.53 -18.64
N ALA A 134 9.50 -5.18 -17.36
CA ALA A 134 9.45 -6.18 -16.32
C ALA A 134 8.04 -6.80 -16.35
N PRO A 135 7.92 -8.14 -16.44
CA PRO A 135 6.62 -8.78 -16.37
C PRO A 135 5.92 -8.37 -15.06
N PRO A 136 4.61 -8.11 -15.09
CA PRO A 136 3.89 -7.68 -13.91
C PRO A 136 4.03 -8.72 -12.81
N ILE A 137 4.50 -8.29 -11.64
CA ILE A 137 4.60 -9.16 -10.48
C ILE A 137 3.16 -9.48 -10.02
N PRO A 138 2.81 -10.76 -9.82
CA PRO A 138 1.51 -11.13 -9.29
C PRO A 138 1.15 -10.34 -8.03
N ALA A 139 -0.06 -9.80 -7.95
CA ALA A 139 -0.50 -8.97 -6.82
C ALA A 139 -0.37 -9.68 -5.45
N LEU A 140 -0.39 -11.02 -5.45
CA LEU A 140 -0.15 -11.80 -4.24
C LEU A 140 1.31 -11.71 -3.76
N LEU A 141 2.27 -11.61 -4.69
CA LEU A 141 3.69 -11.41 -4.39
C LEU A 141 4.03 -9.97 -4.03
N THR A 142 3.18 -8.98 -4.28
CA THR A 142 3.40 -7.61 -3.76
C THR A 142 2.99 -7.51 -2.29
N ARG A 143 1.95 -8.26 -1.90
CA ARG A 143 1.39 -8.31 -0.54
C ARG A 143 1.89 -9.48 0.32
N ALA A 144 2.81 -10.29 -0.18
CA ALA A 144 3.25 -11.53 0.47
C ALA A 144 3.70 -11.31 1.92
N VAL A 145 4.55 -10.31 2.12
CA VAL A 145 5.14 -9.99 3.43
C VAL A 145 4.10 -9.42 4.40
N THR A 146 3.24 -8.51 3.93
CA THR A 146 2.22 -7.87 4.78
C THR A 146 1.05 -8.80 5.10
N ALA A 147 0.73 -9.75 4.22
CA ALA A 147 -0.35 -10.71 4.42
C ALA A 147 -0.05 -11.79 5.48
N ARG A 148 1.24 -12.04 5.81
CA ARG A 148 1.67 -13.03 6.81
C ARG A 148 1.04 -14.43 6.61
N ARG A 149 0.93 -14.87 5.36
CA ARG A 149 0.46 -16.22 4.98
C ARG A 149 1.59 -17.04 4.35
N VAL A 150 1.59 -18.35 4.57
CA VAL A 150 2.48 -19.27 3.85
C VAL A 150 2.07 -19.27 2.38
N LEU A 151 3.03 -19.07 1.49
CA LEU A 151 2.84 -19.11 0.04
C LEU A 151 3.28 -20.46 -0.52
N ARG A 152 2.48 -21.03 -1.42
CA ARG A 152 2.87 -22.15 -2.25
C ARG A 152 3.33 -21.63 -3.61
N LEU A 153 4.62 -21.82 -3.89
CA LEU A 153 5.26 -21.39 -5.13
C LEU A 153 5.47 -22.60 -6.05
N ARG A 154 5.12 -22.46 -7.33
CA ARG A 154 5.74 -23.25 -8.40
C ARG A 154 6.92 -22.45 -8.90
N TYR A 155 8.12 -23.00 -8.74
CA TYR A 155 9.37 -22.29 -8.95
C TYR A 155 10.31 -23.08 -9.84
N THR A 156 10.86 -22.41 -10.85
CA THR A 156 11.89 -22.95 -11.73
C THR A 156 13.25 -22.40 -11.29
N ASP A 157 14.16 -23.28 -10.84
CA ASP A 157 15.48 -22.85 -10.40
C ASP A 157 16.41 -22.46 -11.56
N ALA A 158 17.63 -22.01 -11.24
CA ALA A 158 18.62 -21.60 -12.25
C ALA A 158 19.05 -22.74 -13.20
N ALA A 159 18.91 -24.00 -12.77
CA ALA A 159 19.22 -25.17 -13.59
C ALA A 159 18.00 -25.67 -14.39
N GLY A 160 16.86 -24.98 -14.30
CA GLY A 160 15.61 -25.34 -14.97
C GLY A 160 14.76 -26.36 -14.20
N ASN A 161 15.13 -26.74 -12.97
CA ASN A 161 14.35 -27.71 -12.21
C ASN A 161 13.08 -27.06 -11.66
N LYS A 162 11.94 -27.63 -12.02
CA LYS A 162 10.63 -27.19 -11.56
C LYS A 162 10.28 -27.82 -10.23
N THR A 163 9.87 -26.99 -9.28
CA THR A 163 9.57 -27.46 -7.94
C THR A 163 8.41 -26.74 -7.28
N VAL A 164 7.77 -27.41 -6.32
CA VAL A 164 6.75 -26.80 -5.46
C VAL A 164 7.38 -26.52 -4.09
N ARG A 165 7.20 -25.29 -3.59
CA ARG A 165 7.78 -24.82 -2.33
C ARG A 165 6.73 -24.13 -1.50
N ASP A 166 6.58 -24.56 -0.25
CA ASP A 166 5.86 -23.78 0.76
C ASP A 166 6.87 -22.85 1.45
N VAL A 167 6.62 -21.55 1.35
CA VAL A 167 7.53 -20.48 1.73
C VAL A 167 6.82 -19.52 2.67
N GLU A 168 7.44 -19.22 3.80
CA GLU A 168 7.00 -18.14 4.70
C GLU A 168 7.68 -16.84 4.27
N PRO A 169 6.94 -15.86 3.73
CA PRO A 169 7.51 -14.59 3.28
C PRO A 169 8.09 -13.80 4.45
N VAL A 170 9.29 -13.25 4.25
CA VAL A 170 9.98 -12.42 5.25
C VAL A 170 10.20 -11.00 4.72
N GLY A 171 10.63 -10.86 3.46
CA GLY A 171 10.99 -9.58 2.88
C GLY A 171 11.24 -9.66 1.38
N TYR A 172 11.73 -8.57 0.81
CA TYR A 172 12.20 -8.54 -0.57
C TYR A 172 13.64 -8.05 -0.62
N VAL A 173 14.39 -8.53 -1.60
CA VAL A 173 15.74 -8.08 -1.92
C VAL A 173 15.75 -7.63 -3.38
N GLY A 174 16.20 -6.39 -3.61
CA GLY A 174 16.40 -5.84 -4.95
C GLY A 174 17.89 -5.88 -5.32
N SER A 175 18.20 -6.20 -6.57
CA SER A 175 19.55 -6.14 -7.13
C SER A 175 19.49 -5.68 -8.59
N THR A 176 20.64 -5.44 -9.20
CA THR A 176 20.77 -5.21 -10.66
C THR A 176 20.21 -6.35 -11.49
N ALA A 177 20.27 -7.59 -11.00
CA ALA A 177 19.73 -8.77 -11.66
C ALA A 177 18.20 -8.93 -11.51
N GLY A 178 17.54 -8.08 -10.71
CA GLY A 178 16.11 -8.09 -10.45
C GLY A 178 15.74 -8.28 -8.98
N TRP A 179 14.46 -8.57 -8.75
CA TRP A 179 13.87 -8.70 -7.42
C TRP A 179 13.70 -10.14 -6.96
N TYR A 180 13.85 -10.34 -5.66
CA TYR A 180 13.75 -11.63 -4.99
C TYR A 180 12.79 -11.54 -3.80
N LEU A 181 11.98 -12.58 -3.62
CA LEU A 181 11.27 -12.83 -2.38
C LEU A 181 12.23 -13.54 -1.41
N LEU A 182 12.48 -12.93 -0.26
CA LEU A 182 13.15 -13.57 0.87
C LEU A 182 12.10 -14.35 1.68
N GLY A 183 12.38 -15.62 1.96
CA GLY A 183 11.49 -16.40 2.82
C GLY A 183 12.10 -17.67 3.36
N TRP A 184 11.46 -18.20 4.41
CA TRP A 184 11.80 -19.51 4.96
C TRP A 184 11.18 -20.60 4.11
N CYS A 185 12.01 -21.40 3.45
CA CYS A 185 11.58 -22.53 2.64
C CYS A 185 11.39 -23.75 3.54
N ARG A 186 10.15 -24.23 3.67
CA ARG A 186 9.85 -25.39 4.53
C ARG A 186 10.50 -26.68 4.03
N LEU A 187 10.53 -26.87 2.72
CA LEU A 187 11.16 -28.05 2.12
C LEU A 187 12.67 -28.11 2.41
N ARG A 188 13.34 -26.97 2.47
CA ARG A 188 14.79 -26.89 2.71
C ARG A 188 15.12 -26.57 4.17
N ALA A 189 14.11 -26.39 5.02
CA ALA A 189 14.24 -25.98 6.41
C ALA A 189 15.24 -24.83 6.61
N GLY A 190 15.12 -23.76 5.81
CA GLY A 190 16.06 -22.65 5.87
C GLY A 190 15.66 -21.44 5.03
N ILE A 191 16.39 -20.34 5.23
CA ILE A 191 16.22 -19.09 4.48
C ILE A 191 16.72 -19.24 3.05
N ARG A 192 15.91 -18.74 2.11
CA ARG A 192 16.22 -18.71 0.68
C ARG A 192 15.67 -17.45 0.04
N VAL A 193 16.32 -17.05 -1.05
CA VAL A 193 15.85 -16.00 -1.96
C VAL A 193 15.26 -16.65 -3.21
N PHE A 194 14.09 -16.20 -3.63
CA PHE A 194 13.36 -16.70 -4.79
C PHE A 194 13.22 -15.56 -5.80
N LYS A 195 13.84 -15.70 -6.97
CA LYS A 195 13.77 -14.65 -8.01
C LYS A 195 12.32 -14.55 -8.50
N LEU A 196 11.76 -13.34 -8.54
CA LEU A 196 10.32 -13.18 -8.80
C LEU A 196 9.93 -13.60 -10.23
N ASP A 197 10.82 -13.36 -11.20
CA ASP A 197 10.65 -13.76 -12.61
C ASP A 197 10.64 -15.29 -12.83
N ARG A 198 11.13 -16.07 -11.85
CA ARG A 198 11.21 -17.54 -11.86
C ARG A 198 10.04 -18.22 -11.14
N ILE A 199 9.08 -17.45 -10.63
CA ILE A 199 7.87 -17.97 -9.99
C ILE A 199 6.82 -18.18 -11.08
N ASP A 200 6.62 -19.43 -11.49
CA ASP A 200 5.62 -19.81 -12.50
C ASP A 200 4.19 -19.56 -12.02
N SER A 201 3.94 -19.79 -10.72
CA SER A 201 2.65 -19.49 -10.09
C SER A 201 2.79 -19.38 -8.57
N VAL A 202 1.92 -18.60 -7.95
CA VAL A 202 1.86 -18.38 -6.50
C VAL A 202 0.43 -18.51 -5.99
N THR A 203 0.25 -19.22 -4.88
CA THR A 203 -1.02 -19.24 -4.15
C THR A 203 -0.80 -19.05 -2.65
N ALA A 204 -1.69 -18.30 -2.00
CA ALA A 204 -1.67 -18.15 -0.56
C ALA A 204 -2.42 -19.31 0.06
N THR A 205 -1.80 -19.96 1.04
CA THR A 205 -2.47 -20.99 1.83
C THR A 205 -3.30 -20.35 2.95
N ALA A 206 -4.13 -21.15 3.62
CA ALA A 206 -4.86 -20.71 4.80
C ALA A 206 -3.95 -20.52 6.03
N GLU A 207 -2.72 -21.05 6.00
CA GLU A 207 -1.80 -21.06 7.12
C GLU A 207 -1.11 -19.70 7.31
N ALA A 208 -1.03 -19.24 8.55
CA ALA A 208 -0.26 -18.05 8.90
C ALA A 208 1.25 -18.37 8.98
N THR A 209 2.10 -17.40 8.68
CA THR A 209 3.55 -17.52 8.91
C THR A 209 3.86 -17.56 10.40
N ALA A 210 4.93 -18.25 10.80
CA ALA A 210 5.39 -18.26 12.19
C ALA A 210 6.06 -16.93 12.63
N GLY A 211 6.13 -15.92 11.75
CA GLY A 211 6.68 -14.60 12.07
C GLY A 211 8.19 -14.61 12.33
N ARG A 212 8.92 -15.52 11.66
CA ARG A 212 10.37 -15.68 11.86
C ARG A 212 11.10 -14.40 11.45
N SER A 213 11.90 -13.86 12.36
CA SER A 213 12.86 -12.81 12.03
C SER A 213 14.10 -13.44 11.40
N VAL A 214 14.66 -12.77 10.40
CA VAL A 214 15.86 -13.23 9.69
C VAL A 214 16.96 -12.22 9.93
N ARG A 215 18.15 -12.70 10.29
CA ARG A 215 19.34 -11.87 10.37
C ARG A 215 19.93 -11.70 8.98
N LEU A 216 20.40 -10.49 8.65
CA LEU A 216 20.97 -10.19 7.33
C LEU A 216 22.12 -11.14 6.95
N GLU A 217 22.89 -11.59 7.94
CA GLU A 217 24.00 -12.55 7.80
C GLU A 217 23.56 -13.94 7.31
N GLU A 218 22.30 -14.33 7.51
CA GLU A 218 21.77 -15.63 7.08
C GLU A 218 21.29 -15.60 5.61
N ILE A 219 21.28 -14.41 4.99
CA ILE A 219 20.78 -14.21 3.64
C ILE A 219 21.94 -14.38 2.66
N GLN A 220 21.96 -15.50 1.95
CA GLN A 220 22.81 -15.67 0.79
C GLN A 220 22.21 -14.91 -0.40
N VAL A 221 22.71 -13.70 -0.63
CA VAL A 221 22.37 -12.91 -1.83
C VAL A 221 23.35 -13.28 -2.95
N PRO A 222 22.89 -13.36 -4.22
CA PRO A 222 23.77 -13.66 -5.34
C PRO A 222 24.94 -12.66 -5.50
N GLU A 223 24.75 -11.39 -5.14
CA GLU A 223 25.70 -10.29 -5.40
C GLU A 223 25.62 -9.19 -4.33
N GLY A 224 26.78 -8.75 -3.81
CA GLY A 224 26.95 -7.51 -3.02
C GLY A 224 26.54 -7.56 -1.54
N ASP A 225 26.75 -6.42 -0.87
CA ASP A 225 26.32 -6.20 0.52
C ASP A 225 24.83 -5.86 0.58
N LEU A 226 24.13 -6.42 1.58
CA LEU A 226 22.74 -6.10 1.84
C LEU A 226 22.60 -4.74 2.52
N LEU A 227 21.90 -3.82 1.86
CA LEU A 227 21.47 -2.56 2.45
C LEU A 227 20.00 -2.65 2.84
N THR A 228 19.69 -2.23 4.07
CA THR A 228 18.31 -2.12 4.54
C THR A 228 17.76 -0.77 4.13
N LEU A 229 16.59 -0.76 3.49
CA LEU A 229 15.87 0.47 3.20
C LEU A 229 15.49 1.17 4.51
N THR A 230 16.01 2.37 4.73
CA THR A 230 15.59 3.25 5.82
C THR A 230 14.63 4.32 5.28
N LEU A 231 13.56 4.56 6.02
CA LEU A 231 12.65 5.67 5.76
C LEU A 231 13.17 6.86 6.56
N LEU A 232 14.20 7.53 6.01
CA LEU A 232 15.02 8.59 6.60
C LEU A 232 16.07 8.08 7.61
#